data_AF-A0A820YYQ6-F1
#
_entry.id   AF-A0A820YYQ6-F1
#
_cell.length_a   1.000
_cell.length_b   1.000
_cell.length_c   1.000
_cell.angle_alpha   90.00
_cell.angle_beta   90.00
_cell.angle_gamma   90.00
#
_symmetry.space_group_name_H-M   'P 1'
#
loop_
_entity.id
_entity.type
_entity.pdbx_description
1 polymer ?
#
loop_
_entity_poly.entity_id
_entity_poly.type
_entity_poly.pdbx_seq_one_letter_code
_entity_poly.pdbx_strand_id
1 'polypeptide(L)' 'MQKPHRHNAVALDLVIFAPKGKCYTLIGEDLDENGIIQSPIRFDWKSDTAFTTSLDMWHSYRNESEKVTKDNIYRIS' A
#
# COMPACT_ATOMS: atom_id res chain seq x y z
N MET A 1 7.58 -6.05 -4.83
CA MET A 1 6.98 -4.69 -4.73
C MET A 1 5.87 -4.58 -5.76
N GLN A 2 4.72 -4.03 -5.41
CA GLN A 2 3.63 -3.79 -6.36
C GLN A 2 3.85 -2.46 -7.10
N LYS A 3 3.59 -2.43 -8.42
CA LYS A 3 3.65 -1.18 -9.20
C LYS A 3 2.50 -0.23 -8.79
N PRO A 4 2.68 1.10 -8.91
CA PRO A 4 1.60 2.05 -8.70
C PRO A 4 0.37 1.73 -9.56
N HIS A 5 -0.80 1.79 -8.94
CA HIS A 5 -2.10 1.58 -9.58
C HIS A 5 -3.17 2.38 -8.84
N ARG A 6 -4.37 2.48 -9.42
CA ARG A 6 -5.54 3.12 -8.83
C ARG A 6 -6.77 2.24 -9.01
N HIS A 7 -7.74 2.41 -8.14
CA HIS A 7 -9.02 1.70 -8.22
C HIS A 7 -10.11 2.63 -8.75
N ASN A 8 -11.06 2.06 -9.46
CA ASN A 8 -12.30 2.74 -9.85
C ASN A 8 -13.39 2.65 -8.76
N ALA A 9 -13.04 2.04 -7.60
CA ALA A 9 -13.90 1.83 -6.44
C ALA A 9 -13.08 2.04 -5.16
N VAL A 10 -13.74 2.34 -4.04
CA VAL A 10 -13.08 2.35 -2.72
C VAL A 10 -12.74 0.92 -2.33
N ALA A 11 -11.50 0.69 -1.89
CA ALA A 11 -11.05 -0.60 -1.38
C ALA A 11 -10.92 -0.58 0.15
N LEU A 12 -11.12 -1.73 0.80
CA LEU A 12 -10.85 -1.95 2.23
C LEU A 12 -9.63 -2.84 2.39
N ASP A 13 -8.52 -2.28 2.85
CA ASP A 13 -7.30 -3.02 3.12
C ASP A 13 -7.25 -3.49 4.57
N LEU A 14 -7.05 -4.79 4.78
CA LEU A 14 -6.89 -5.40 6.10
C LEU A 14 -5.42 -5.77 6.33
N VAL A 15 -4.82 -5.22 7.38
CA VAL A 15 -3.44 -5.52 7.79
C VAL A 15 -3.49 -6.55 8.91
N ILE A 16 -3.30 -7.82 8.55
CA ILE A 16 -3.19 -8.90 9.54
C ILE A 16 -1.88 -8.77 10.32
N PHE A 17 -0.75 -8.61 9.62
CA PHE A 17 0.53 -8.44 10.28
C PHE A 17 1.47 -7.53 9.49
N ALA A 18 2.09 -6.57 10.19
CA ALA A 18 3.07 -5.65 9.65
C ALA A 18 4.20 -5.43 10.65
N PRO A 19 5.45 -5.87 10.36
CA PRO A 19 6.59 -5.49 11.17
C PRO A 19 6.74 -3.97 11.18
N LYS A 20 6.93 -3.41 12.39
CA LYS A 20 6.97 -1.96 12.61
C LYS A 20 7.97 -1.29 11.66
N GLY A 21 7.48 -0.33 10.86
CA GLY A 21 8.28 0.46 9.93
C GLY A 21 8.76 -0.27 8.67
N LYS A 22 8.32 -1.51 8.42
CA LYS A 22 8.74 -2.32 7.26
C LYS A 22 7.66 -2.49 6.20
N CYS A 23 6.39 -2.30 6.55
CA CYS A 23 5.26 -2.38 5.62
C CYS A 23 4.55 -1.04 5.58
N TYR A 24 4.29 -0.54 4.37
CA TYR A 24 3.67 0.77 4.18
C TYR A 24 3.03 0.89 2.79
N THR A 25 2.15 1.87 2.66
CA THR A 25 1.59 2.32 1.38
C THR A 25 2.17 3.68 1.02
N LEU A 26 2.59 3.84 -0.22
CA LEU A 26 2.85 5.15 -0.81
C LEU A 26 1.62 5.55 -1.60
N ILE A 27 1.09 6.75 -1.38
CA ILE A 27 -0.04 7.30 -2.11
C ILE A 27 0.30 8.67 -2.72
N GLY A 28 -0.34 9.02 -3.83
CA GLY A 28 -0.24 10.34 -4.44
C GLY A 28 -1.24 10.52 -5.58
N GLU A 29 -1.34 11.76 -6.07
CA GLU A 29 -2.31 12.15 -7.10
C GLU A 29 -1.82 11.84 -8.52
N ASP A 30 -0.51 11.87 -8.74
CA ASP A 30 0.10 11.76 -10.08
C ASP A 30 1.30 10.82 -10.12
N LEU A 31 1.63 10.37 -11.33
CA LEU A 31 2.87 9.66 -11.64
C LEU A 31 3.84 10.56 -12.42
N ASP A 32 5.14 10.34 -12.28
CA ASP A 32 6.17 10.93 -13.13
C ASP A 32 6.30 10.19 -14.47
N GLU A 33 7.22 10.66 -15.32
CA GLU A 33 7.51 10.07 -16.63
C GLU A 33 7.98 8.60 -16.55
N ASN A 34 8.44 8.15 -15.39
CA ASN A 34 8.90 6.78 -15.14
C ASN A 34 7.81 5.91 -14.50
N GLY A 35 6.61 6.44 -14.29
CA GLY A 35 5.51 5.74 -13.64
C GLY A 35 5.67 5.60 -12.12
N ILE A 36 6.43 6.49 -11.49
CA ILE A 36 6.61 6.57 -10.03
C ILE A 36 5.68 7.63 -9.46
N ILE A 37 5.10 7.38 -8.29
CA ILE A 37 4.21 8.35 -7.61
C ILE A 37 5.00 9.62 -7.27
N GLN A 38 4.53 10.77 -7.76
CA GLN A 38 5.13 12.06 -7.45
C GLN A 38 4.82 12.50 -6.01
N SER A 39 5.84 12.99 -5.31
CA SER A 39 5.73 13.51 -3.93
C SER A 39 4.86 12.65 -3.00
N PRO A 40 5.17 11.34 -2.86
CA PRO A 40 4.25 10.40 -2.24
C PRO A 40 4.12 10.65 -0.73
N ILE A 41 2.90 10.51 -0.22
CA ILE A 41 2.65 10.42 1.22
C ILE A 41 2.80 8.95 1.64
N ARG A 42 3.56 8.72 2.71
CA ARG A 42 3.79 7.38 3.29
C ARG A 42 2.81 7.11 4.44
N PHE A 43 2.15 5.96 4.36
CA PHE A 43 1.29 5.42 5.42
C PHE A 43 1.88 4.12 5.94
N ASP A 44 2.50 4.19 7.12
CA ASP A 44 3.04 3.00 7.79
C ASP A 44 1.91 2.11 8.31
N TRP A 45 2.06 0.81 8.08
CA TRP A 45 1.09 -0.17 8.51
C TRP A 45 1.31 -0.55 9.96
N LYS A 46 0.19 -0.84 10.63
CA LYS A 46 0.13 -1.43 11.95
C LYS A 46 -0.63 -2.75 11.88
N SER A 47 -0.11 -3.80 12.50
CA SER A 47 -0.84 -5.07 12.62
C SER A 47 -2.22 -4.87 13.23
N ASP A 48 -3.16 -5.74 12.86
CA ASP A 48 -4.53 -5.77 13.36
C ASP A 48 -5.31 -4.46 13.09
N THR A 49 -5.03 -3.81 11.96
CA THR A 49 -5.74 -2.60 11.54
C THR A 49 -6.35 -2.76 10.15
N ALA A 50 -7.34 -1.92 9.84
CA ALA A 50 -7.87 -1.78 8.50
C ALA A 50 -7.84 -0.32 8.07
N PHE A 51 -7.72 -0.07 6.78
CA PHE A 51 -7.82 1.27 6.19
C PHE A 51 -8.51 1.21 4.84
N THR A 52 -9.05 2.34 4.40
CA THR A 52 -9.64 2.45 3.06
C THR A 52 -8.66 3.12 2.10
N THR A 53 -8.53 2.59 0.89
CA THR A 53 -7.85 3.29 -0.20
C THR A 53 -8.91 4.04 -1.01
N SER A 54 -8.79 5.37 -1.08
CA SER A 54 -9.76 6.24 -1.74
C SER A 54 -9.73 6.07 -3.27
N LEU A 55 -10.80 6.54 -3.90
CA LEU A 55 -10.91 6.62 -5.35
C LEU A 55 -9.79 7.48 -5.94
N ASP A 56 -9.38 7.13 -7.16
CA ASP A 56 -8.50 7.90 -8.04
C ASP A 56 -7.08 8.22 -7.54
N MET A 57 -6.70 7.77 -6.34
CA MET A 57 -5.34 7.93 -5.82
C MET A 57 -4.43 6.80 -6.32
N TRP A 58 -3.29 7.17 -6.90
CA TRP A 58 -2.22 6.21 -7.19
C TRP A 58 -1.65 5.71 -5.88
N HIS A 59 -1.47 4.40 -5.79
CA HIS A 59 -0.88 3.80 -4.61
C HIS A 59 -0.04 2.57 -4.94
N SER A 60 0.95 2.31 -4.09
CA SER A 60 1.79 1.11 -4.16
C SER A 60 2.10 0.57 -2.77
N TYR A 61 2.00 -0.75 -2.62
CA TYR A 61 2.34 -1.44 -1.38
C TYR A 61 3.81 -1.83 -1.33
N ARG A 62 4.42 -1.55 -0.19
CA ARG A 62 5.83 -1.81 0.10
C ARG A 62 5.95 -2.74 1.29
N ASN A 63 6.74 -3.80 1.12
CA ASN A 63 7.16 -4.68 2.20
C ASN A 63 8.67 -4.85 2.08
N GLU A 64 9.39 -4.30 3.05
CA GLU A 64 10.85 -4.32 3.17
C GLU A 64 11.30 -5.23 4.33
N SER A 65 10.40 -6.08 4.83
CA SER A 65 10.78 -7.08 5.81
C SER A 65 11.50 -8.24 5.12
N GLU A 66 12.56 -8.74 5.75
CA GLU A 66 13.36 -9.85 5.25
C GLU A 66 12.62 -11.20 5.31
N LYS A 67 11.42 -11.22 5.91
CA LYS A 67 10.60 -12.43 6.10
C LYS A 67 9.43 -12.45 5.11
N VAL A 68 9.70 -13.00 3.93
CA VAL A 68 8.67 -13.33 2.95
C VAL A 68 8.05 -14.68 3.36
N THR A 69 6.95 -14.65 4.10
CA THR A 69 5.90 -15.65 3.88
C THR A 69 4.81 -14.95 3.09
N LYS A 70 4.33 -15.59 2.03
CA LYS A 70 3.31 -15.06 1.11
C LYS A 70 1.95 -14.81 1.78
N ASP A 71 1.85 -15.00 3.10
CA ASP A 71 0.61 -15.33 3.80
C ASP A 71 0.17 -14.28 4.84
N ASN A 72 0.86 -13.14 4.96
CA ASN A 72 0.59 -12.20 6.08
C ASN A 72 -0.08 -10.88 5.69
N ILE A 73 -0.44 -10.70 4.41
CA ILE A 73 -1.23 -9.57 3.95
C ILE A 73 -2.40 -10.14 3.16
N TYR A 74 -3.48 -10.51 3.85
CA TYR A 74 -4.75 -10.80 3.21
C TYR A 74 -5.41 -9.47 2.84
N ARG A 75 -5.12 -9.03 1.62
CA ARG A 75 -5.80 -7.89 1.01
C ARG A 75 -7.11 -8.39 0.39
N ILE A 76 -8.23 -7.82 0.82
CA ILE A 76 -9.52 -7.95 0.15
C ILE A 76 -9.81 -6.60 -0.50
N SER A 77 -9.32 -6.39 -1.72
CA SER A 77 -9.73 -5.25 -2.56
C SER A 77 -10.66 -5.72 -3.65
#